data_AF-A0AAV0SVP3-F1
#
_entry.id   AF-A0AAV0SVP3-F1
#
_cell.length_a   1.000
_cell.length_b   1.000
_cell.length_c   1.000
_cell.angle_alpha   90.00
_cell.angle_beta   90.00
_cell.angle_gamma   90.00
#
_symmetry.space_group_name_H-M   'P 1'
#
loop_
_entity.id
_entity.type
_entity.pdbx_description
1 polymer ?
#
loop_
_entity_poly.entity_id
_entity_poly.type
_entity_poly.pdbx_seq_one_letter_code
_entity_poly.pdbx_strand_id
1 'polypeptide(L)'
;MNSSYYTYVPEERTAPVGIVDILKEFHASRKEDQQIENLPPQIEAMNTHFTDLIRAKEKRELSEEDFILNREKYVKSKFPMNQQIVSKVIFVTLASQFQGDNLPRLLVAGTKTDTMNHIALELLDLQLEKWAEMESDPAKIFELLQLSPTNGNPIKSVLFPKWVNFVESRYHGDSEKANEHMLSVLTKHFKKDDYALAKALIEGGRLSEKNIATILLDLQIEKWVNDGRDEAEIFKFLELQKPSAILSKAQSLPSGSRS
;
A
#
# COMPACT_ATOMS: atom_id res chain seq x y z
N MET A 1 -29.53 -36.79 -14.08
CA MET A 1 -29.33 -35.37 -14.44
C MET A 1 -30.33 -34.54 -13.65
N ASN A 2 -29.91 -33.94 -12.53
CA ASN A 2 -30.74 -32.99 -11.77
C ASN A 2 -29.99 -31.66 -11.76
N SER A 3 -30.48 -30.69 -12.53
CA SER A 3 -30.00 -29.31 -12.52
C SER A 3 -30.86 -28.51 -11.54
N SER A 4 -30.30 -28.25 -10.36
CA SER A 4 -30.86 -27.35 -9.36
C SER A 4 -30.40 -25.94 -9.68
N TYR A 5 -31.25 -25.16 -10.34
CA TYR A 5 -31.02 -23.73 -10.51
C TYR A 5 -31.27 -23.04 -9.17
N TYR A 6 -30.20 -22.54 -8.55
CA TYR A 6 -30.29 -21.60 -7.43
C TYR A 6 -31.00 -20.33 -7.92
N THR A 7 -32.21 -20.10 -7.42
CA THR A 7 -32.92 -18.82 -7.55
C THR A 7 -32.20 -17.80 -6.67
N TYR A 8 -31.47 -16.89 -7.32
CA TYR A 8 -30.89 -15.70 -6.69
C TYR A 8 -32.04 -14.75 -6.29
N VAL A 9 -32.24 -14.58 -4.98
CA VAL A 9 -33.12 -13.55 -4.42
C VAL A 9 -32.23 -12.32 -4.20
N PRO A 10 -32.48 -11.18 -4.86
CA PRO A 10 -31.73 -9.96 -4.59
C PRO A 10 -32.10 -9.47 -3.19
N GLU A 11 -31.17 -9.57 -2.24
CA GLU A 11 -31.30 -8.86 -0.97
C GLU A 11 -31.43 -7.36 -1.25
N GLU A 12 -32.45 -6.73 -0.68
CA GLU A 12 -32.66 -5.28 -0.70
C GLU A 12 -31.41 -4.59 -0.15
N ARG A 13 -30.61 -4.02 -1.07
CA ARG A 13 -29.41 -3.24 -0.73
C ARG A 13 -29.83 -1.90 -0.16
N THR A 14 -30.18 -1.87 1.11
CA THR A 14 -30.12 -0.63 1.89
C THR A 14 -28.65 -0.23 2.02
N ALA A 15 -28.33 1.04 1.76
CA ALA A 15 -26.97 1.55 1.93
C ALA A 15 -26.55 1.30 3.40
N PRO A 16 -25.33 0.78 3.67
CA PRO A 16 -24.94 0.54 5.04
C PRO A 16 -24.85 1.88 5.75
N VAL A 17 -25.70 2.02 6.77
CA VAL A 17 -25.78 3.12 7.75
C VAL A 17 -24.38 3.52 8.27
N GLY A 18 -23.40 2.62 8.22
CA GLY A 18 -22.03 2.82 8.67
C GLY A 18 -21.15 3.77 7.85
N ILE A 19 -21.49 4.20 6.62
CA ILE A 19 -20.61 5.13 5.87
C ILE A 19 -20.50 6.50 6.58
N VAL A 20 -21.62 6.99 7.10
CA VAL A 20 -21.67 8.27 7.81
C VAL A 20 -20.94 8.17 9.16
N ASP A 21 -21.03 7.02 9.84
CA ASP A 21 -20.38 6.81 11.13
C ASP A 21 -18.86 6.55 10.99
N ILE A 22 -18.44 5.84 9.93
CA ILE A 22 -17.02 5.70 9.56
C ILE A 22 -16.44 7.08 9.26
N LEU A 23 -17.13 7.92 8.47
CA LEU A 23 -16.64 9.28 8.21
C LEU A 23 -16.49 10.08 9.52
N LYS A 24 -17.41 9.94 10.48
CA LYS A 24 -17.30 10.60 11.79
C LYS A 24 -16.11 10.11 12.64
N GLU A 25 -15.80 8.81 12.63
CA GLU A 25 -14.68 8.24 13.41
C GLU A 25 -13.30 8.77 12.95
N PHE A 26 -13.15 9.11 11.67
CA PHE A 26 -11.91 9.66 11.11
C PHE A 26 -11.69 11.17 11.38
N HIS A 27 -12.65 11.89 11.97
CA HIS A 27 -12.67 13.36 12.07
C HIS A 27 -12.28 13.91 13.46
N ALA A 28 -11.17 13.44 14.04
CA ALA A 28 -10.59 14.07 15.23
C ALA A 28 -9.80 15.38 14.96
N SER A 29 -10.01 16.06 13.82
CA SER A 29 -9.42 17.40 13.60
C SER A 29 -10.48 18.41 13.14
N ARG A 30 -10.68 19.38 14.03
CA ARG A 30 -11.76 20.34 14.12
C ARG A 30 -11.43 21.57 13.26
N LYS A 31 -12.13 21.75 12.14
CA LYS A 31 -12.56 23.03 11.50
C LYS A 31 -13.08 22.77 10.08
N GLU A 32 -14.38 22.48 9.92
CA GLU A 32 -15.20 22.74 8.70
C GLU A 32 -16.66 22.28 8.93
N ASP A 33 -17.32 22.84 9.94
CA ASP A 33 -18.56 22.27 10.50
C ASP A 33 -19.86 22.51 9.68
N GLN A 34 -19.85 23.36 8.64
CA GLN A 34 -21.06 23.64 7.82
C GLN A 34 -21.20 22.77 6.56
N GLN A 35 -20.11 22.18 6.05
CA GLN A 35 -20.18 21.32 4.87
C GLN A 35 -20.54 19.87 5.22
N ILE A 36 -20.32 19.48 6.48
CA ILE A 36 -20.59 18.13 6.99
C ILE A 36 -22.10 17.83 7.07
N GLU A 37 -22.92 18.85 7.32
CA GLU A 37 -24.38 18.71 7.46
C GLU A 37 -25.08 18.38 6.12
N ASN A 38 -24.44 18.71 4.99
CA ASN A 38 -24.95 18.44 3.63
C ASN A 38 -24.37 17.17 2.97
N LEU A 39 -23.46 16.45 3.65
CA LEU A 39 -22.88 15.20 3.14
C LEU A 39 -23.91 14.07 2.96
N PRO A 40 -24.87 13.82 3.90
CA PRO A 40 -25.72 12.64 3.80
C PRO A 40 -26.60 12.59 2.53
N PRO A 41 -27.30 13.67 2.12
CA PRO A 41 -28.08 13.67 0.87
C PRO A 41 -27.20 13.56 -0.38
N GLN A 42 -25.99 14.11 -0.35
CA GLN A 42 -25.04 14.02 -1.47
C GLN A 42 -24.49 12.60 -1.61
N ILE A 43 -24.22 11.91 -0.49
CA ILE A 43 -23.82 10.50 -0.45
C ILE A 43 -24.94 9.61 -0.99
N GLU A 44 -26.20 9.88 -0.63
CA GLU A 44 -27.36 9.13 -1.13
C GLU A 44 -27.58 9.30 -2.64
N ALA A 45 -27.53 10.55 -3.13
CA ALA A 45 -27.63 10.84 -4.56
C ALA A 45 -26.48 10.20 -5.35
N MET A 46 -25.28 10.17 -4.75
CA MET A 46 -24.13 9.51 -5.33
C MET A 46 -24.28 7.98 -5.37
N ASN A 47 -24.75 7.36 -4.28
CA ASN A 47 -25.01 5.92 -4.25
C ASN A 47 -26.03 5.49 -5.31
N THR A 48 -27.05 6.32 -5.55
CA THR A 48 -28.05 6.09 -6.61
C THR A 48 -27.40 6.12 -7.99
N HIS A 49 -26.69 7.20 -8.32
CA HIS A 49 -25.98 7.33 -9.60
C HIS A 49 -24.97 6.19 -9.83
N PHE A 50 -24.28 5.79 -8.77
CA PHE A 50 -23.31 4.71 -8.79
C PHE A 50 -23.92 3.32 -8.96
N THR A 51 -25.14 3.11 -8.46
CA THR A 51 -25.90 1.88 -8.70
C THR A 51 -26.34 1.80 -10.17
N ASP A 52 -26.71 2.93 -10.77
CA ASP A 52 -27.05 2.99 -12.19
C ASP A 52 -25.85 2.68 -13.10
N LEU A 53 -24.67 3.24 -12.77
CA LEU A 53 -23.42 2.91 -13.48
C LEU A 53 -23.02 1.44 -13.33
N ILE A 54 -23.23 0.82 -12.16
CA ILE A 54 -22.98 -0.61 -11.96
C ILE A 54 -23.90 -1.43 -12.86
N ARG A 55 -25.20 -1.10 -12.90
CA ARG A 55 -26.17 -1.79 -13.77
C ARG A 55 -25.76 -1.68 -15.25
N ALA A 56 -25.29 -0.53 -15.69
CA ALA A 56 -24.80 -0.34 -17.06
C ALA A 56 -23.51 -1.15 -17.34
N LYS A 57 -22.58 -1.22 -16.37
CA LYS A 57 -21.39 -2.08 -16.48
C LYS A 57 -21.75 -3.57 -16.56
N GLU A 58 -22.65 -4.06 -15.70
CA GLU A 58 -23.10 -5.46 -15.69
C GLU A 58 -23.77 -5.85 -17.02
N LYS A 59 -24.50 -4.91 -17.63
CA LYS A 59 -25.08 -5.07 -18.98
C LYS A 59 -24.06 -4.96 -20.11
N ARG A 60 -22.78 -4.73 -19.80
CA ARG A 60 -21.68 -4.49 -20.76
C ARG A 60 -21.90 -3.27 -21.65
N GLU A 61 -22.71 -2.32 -21.18
CA GLU A 61 -22.95 -1.03 -21.84
C GLU A 61 -21.85 -0.01 -21.51
N LEU A 62 -21.03 -0.30 -20.49
CA LEU A 62 -19.88 0.49 -20.06
C LEU A 62 -18.66 -0.42 -19.87
N SER A 63 -17.48 0.05 -20.31
CA SER A 63 -16.21 -0.59 -19.99
C SER A 63 -15.82 -0.40 -18.52
N GLU A 64 -14.84 -1.16 -18.02
CA GLU A 64 -14.34 -0.95 -16.65
C GLU A 64 -13.67 0.42 -16.47
N GLU A 65 -12.99 0.90 -17.51
CA GLU A 65 -12.35 2.21 -17.53
C GLU A 65 -13.38 3.34 -17.54
N ASP A 66 -14.40 3.24 -18.40
CA ASP A 66 -15.49 4.23 -18.47
C ASP A 66 -16.30 4.28 -17.17
N PHE A 67 -16.48 3.13 -16.52
CA PHE A 67 -17.14 3.06 -15.21
C PHE A 67 -16.39 3.88 -14.16
N ILE A 68 -15.06 3.77 -14.11
CA ILE A 68 -14.21 4.50 -13.15
C ILE A 68 -14.21 6.00 -13.46
N LEU A 69 -14.02 6.37 -14.73
CA LEU A 69 -13.97 7.77 -15.17
C LEU A 69 -15.29 8.52 -14.94
N ASN A 70 -16.43 7.89 -15.25
CA ASN A 70 -17.74 8.52 -15.04
C ASN A 70 -18.05 8.72 -13.56
N ARG A 71 -17.60 7.81 -12.69
CA ARG A 71 -17.70 8.02 -11.24
C ARG A 71 -16.87 9.19 -10.77
N GLU A 72 -15.60 9.22 -11.14
CA GLU A 72 -14.68 10.28 -10.75
C GLU A 72 -15.21 11.66 -11.16
N LYS A 73 -15.68 11.78 -12.41
CA LYS A 73 -16.28 13.02 -12.93
C LYS A 73 -17.50 13.46 -12.12
N TYR A 74 -18.37 12.50 -11.75
CA TYR A 74 -19.53 12.79 -10.93
C TYR A 74 -19.15 13.27 -9.53
N VAL A 75 -18.22 12.59 -8.84
CA VAL A 75 -17.77 13.01 -7.49
C VAL A 75 -17.12 14.40 -7.55
N LYS A 76 -16.22 14.64 -8.51
CA LYS A 76 -15.59 15.96 -8.70
C LYS A 76 -16.61 17.08 -8.93
N SER A 77 -17.71 16.79 -9.64
CA SER A 77 -18.78 17.78 -9.87
C SER A 77 -19.59 18.11 -8.61
N LYS A 78 -19.70 17.18 -7.66
CA LYS A 78 -20.47 17.35 -6.42
C LYS A 78 -19.64 17.90 -5.26
N PHE A 79 -18.32 17.66 -5.28
CA PHE A 79 -17.39 18.10 -4.26
C PHE A 79 -16.24 18.94 -4.85
N PRO A 80 -16.52 20.11 -5.45
CA PRO A 80 -15.57 20.84 -6.28
C PRO A 80 -14.33 21.41 -5.55
N MET A 81 -14.24 21.34 -4.22
CA MET A 81 -13.18 22.06 -3.47
C MET A 81 -12.51 21.31 -2.32
N ASN A 82 -12.70 20.00 -2.15
CA ASN A 82 -11.88 19.23 -1.22
C ASN A 82 -11.51 17.87 -1.82
N GLN A 83 -10.33 17.80 -2.41
CA GLN A 83 -9.81 16.60 -3.06
C GLN A 83 -9.69 15.43 -2.07
N GLN A 84 -9.44 15.68 -0.79
CA GLN A 84 -9.42 14.62 0.23
C GLN A 84 -10.82 14.07 0.49
N ILE A 85 -11.85 14.92 0.53
CA ILE A 85 -13.25 14.46 0.64
C ILE A 85 -13.66 13.67 -0.61
N VAL A 86 -13.31 14.15 -1.82
CA VAL A 86 -13.55 13.44 -3.09
C VAL A 86 -12.96 12.03 -3.04
N SER A 87 -11.67 11.90 -2.71
CA SER A 87 -10.98 10.61 -2.69
C SER A 87 -11.52 9.68 -1.60
N LYS A 88 -11.84 10.20 -0.41
CA LYS A 88 -12.50 9.42 0.66
C LYS A 88 -13.86 8.88 0.23
N VAL A 89 -14.67 9.71 -0.40
CA VAL A 89 -16.01 9.35 -0.89
C VAL A 89 -15.93 8.29 -1.99
N ILE A 90 -14.99 8.42 -2.94
CA ILE A 90 -14.71 7.40 -3.97
C ILE A 90 -14.26 6.10 -3.30
N PHE A 91 -13.32 6.17 -2.34
CA PHE A 91 -12.79 5.01 -1.64
C PHE A 91 -13.89 4.23 -0.93
N VAL A 92 -14.70 4.89 -0.10
CA VAL A 92 -15.78 4.24 0.65
C VAL A 92 -16.81 3.61 -0.28
N THR A 93 -17.14 4.29 -1.37
CA THR A 93 -18.02 3.73 -2.40
C THR A 93 -17.44 2.44 -2.98
N LEU A 94 -16.18 2.45 -3.40
CA LEU A 94 -15.55 1.28 -3.98
C LEU A 94 -15.46 0.15 -2.94
N ALA A 95 -15.13 0.45 -1.69
CA ALA A 95 -15.09 -0.51 -0.59
C ALA A 95 -16.44 -1.18 -0.31
N SER A 96 -17.57 -0.48 -0.54
CA SER A 96 -18.91 -1.07 -0.43
C SER A 96 -19.20 -2.13 -1.50
N GLN A 97 -18.47 -2.10 -2.62
CA GLN A 97 -18.71 -2.96 -3.79
C GLN A 97 -17.65 -4.04 -3.96
N PHE A 98 -16.43 -3.76 -3.51
CA PHE A 98 -15.29 -4.67 -3.60
C PHE A 98 -14.94 -5.16 -2.20
N GLN A 99 -15.37 -6.37 -1.87
CA GLN A 99 -15.09 -7.00 -0.58
C GLN A 99 -13.67 -7.60 -0.53
N GLY A 100 -13.09 -7.59 0.67
CA GLY A 100 -11.80 -8.22 0.96
C GLY A 100 -10.65 -7.69 0.11
N ASP A 101 -9.81 -8.60 -0.39
CA ASP A 101 -8.62 -8.28 -1.18
C ASP A 101 -8.93 -7.74 -2.60
N ASN A 102 -10.21 -7.66 -3.01
CA ASN A 102 -10.55 -7.25 -4.37
C ASN A 102 -10.32 -5.75 -4.62
N LEU A 103 -10.68 -4.90 -3.66
CA LEU A 103 -10.45 -3.46 -3.76
C LEU A 103 -8.96 -3.12 -3.90
N PRO A 104 -8.07 -3.56 -2.98
CA PRO A 104 -6.65 -3.22 -3.09
C PRO A 104 -6.01 -3.78 -4.37
N ARG A 105 -6.42 -4.96 -4.85
CA ARG A 105 -5.93 -5.49 -6.14
C ARG A 105 -6.33 -4.60 -7.30
N LEU A 106 -7.57 -4.09 -7.31
CA LEU A 106 -8.03 -3.14 -8.33
C LEU A 106 -7.22 -1.84 -8.27
N LEU A 107 -6.99 -1.31 -7.07
CA LEU A 107 -6.20 -0.08 -6.89
C LEU A 107 -4.76 -0.28 -7.38
N VAL A 108 -4.08 -1.36 -6.99
CA VAL A 108 -2.71 -1.69 -7.46
C VAL A 108 -2.65 -1.92 -8.97
N ALA A 109 -3.72 -2.44 -9.59
CA ALA A 109 -3.79 -2.50 -11.06
C ALA A 109 -3.93 -1.09 -11.66
N GLY A 110 -4.76 -0.23 -11.08
CA GLY A 110 -4.95 1.15 -11.50
C GLY A 110 -3.66 1.98 -11.45
N THR A 111 -2.75 1.71 -10.50
CA THR A 111 -1.45 2.40 -10.45
C THR A 111 -0.55 2.10 -11.64
N LYS A 112 -0.87 1.11 -12.48
CA LYS A 112 -0.09 0.76 -13.68
C LYS A 112 -0.65 1.39 -14.97
N THR A 113 -1.74 2.15 -14.87
CA THR A 113 -2.41 2.79 -16.00
C THR A 113 -2.20 4.30 -15.95
N ASP A 114 -1.83 4.93 -17.06
CA ASP A 114 -1.53 6.37 -17.08
C ASP A 114 -2.74 7.23 -16.62
N THR A 115 -3.95 6.83 -17.02
CA THR A 115 -5.18 7.56 -16.73
C THR A 115 -5.60 7.47 -15.25
N MET A 116 -5.46 6.31 -14.61
CA MET A 116 -5.91 6.11 -13.23
C MET A 116 -4.78 6.17 -12.18
N ASN A 117 -3.51 6.30 -12.60
CA ASN A 117 -2.36 6.21 -11.69
C ASN A 117 -2.50 7.15 -10.48
N HIS A 118 -2.77 8.43 -10.72
CA HIS A 118 -2.86 9.45 -9.67
C HIS A 118 -3.93 9.10 -8.63
N ILE A 119 -5.15 8.81 -9.08
CA ILE A 119 -6.30 8.51 -8.20
C ILE A 119 -6.09 7.17 -7.50
N ALA A 120 -5.57 6.16 -8.20
CA ALA A 120 -5.31 4.85 -7.62
C ALA A 120 -4.27 4.94 -6.49
N LEU A 121 -3.23 5.77 -6.64
CA LEU A 121 -2.23 5.99 -5.60
C LEU A 121 -2.82 6.70 -4.37
N GLU A 122 -3.73 7.66 -4.56
CA GLU A 122 -4.43 8.34 -3.46
C GLU A 122 -5.38 7.40 -2.72
N LEU A 123 -6.19 6.63 -3.45
CA LEU A 123 -7.11 5.67 -2.85
C LEU A 123 -6.37 4.54 -2.13
N LEU A 124 -5.18 4.20 -2.60
CA LEU A 124 -4.32 3.20 -1.96
C LEU A 124 -3.72 3.72 -0.65
N ASP A 125 -3.45 5.02 -0.51
CA ASP A 125 -3.05 5.60 0.78
C ASP A 125 -4.15 5.44 1.82
N LEU A 126 -5.41 5.74 1.46
CA LEU A 126 -6.57 5.53 2.35
C LEU A 126 -6.74 4.05 2.74
N GLN A 127 -6.49 3.13 1.80
CA GLN A 127 -6.52 1.70 2.07
C GLN A 127 -5.43 1.28 3.06
N LEU A 128 -4.23 1.85 2.95
CA LEU A 128 -3.07 1.57 3.80
C LEU A 128 -3.24 2.15 5.21
N GLU A 129 -3.78 3.36 5.33
CA GLU A 129 -4.16 3.97 6.62
C GLU A 129 -5.12 3.04 7.38
N LYS A 130 -6.19 2.61 6.73
CA LYS A 130 -7.16 1.66 7.30
C LYS A 130 -6.51 0.35 7.72
N TRP A 131 -5.57 -0.18 6.92
CA TRP A 131 -4.86 -1.41 7.29
C TRP A 131 -3.90 -1.24 8.45
N ALA A 132 -3.30 -0.06 8.62
CA ALA A 132 -2.47 0.26 9.78
C ALA A 132 -3.31 0.29 11.06
N GLU A 133 -4.48 0.96 11.02
CA GLU A 133 -5.44 1.01 12.13
C GLU A 133 -5.97 -0.38 12.52
N MET A 134 -6.23 -1.23 11.52
CA MET A 134 -6.70 -2.60 11.74
C MET A 134 -5.58 -3.56 12.17
N GLU A 135 -4.36 -3.07 12.34
CA GLU A 135 -3.19 -3.89 12.58
C GLU A 135 -3.16 -5.09 11.60
N SER A 136 -3.21 -4.80 10.30
CA SER A 136 -3.06 -5.82 9.24
C SER A 136 -1.61 -6.31 9.10
N ASP A 137 -1.42 -7.59 8.78
CA ASP A 137 -0.09 -8.22 8.66
C ASP A 137 0.78 -7.57 7.54
N PRO A 138 1.96 -7.02 7.87
CA PRO A 138 2.86 -6.43 6.88
C PRO A 138 3.27 -7.32 5.72
N ALA A 139 3.42 -8.63 5.93
CA ALA A 139 3.77 -9.56 4.87
C ALA A 139 2.62 -9.71 3.86
N LYS A 140 1.38 -9.78 4.35
CA LYS A 140 0.19 -9.84 3.51
C LYS A 140 0.03 -8.57 2.67
N ILE A 141 0.23 -7.40 3.28
CA ILE A 141 0.13 -6.12 2.56
C ILE A 141 1.24 -5.99 1.50
N PHE A 142 2.46 -6.44 1.81
CA PHE A 142 3.58 -6.47 0.86
C PHE A 142 3.22 -7.25 -0.44
N GLU A 143 2.59 -8.41 -0.28
CA GLU A 143 2.12 -9.23 -1.40
C GLU A 143 0.95 -8.60 -2.16
N LEU A 144 -0.02 -7.99 -1.46
CA LEU A 144 -1.13 -7.28 -2.10
C LEU A 144 -0.67 -6.10 -2.96
N LEU A 145 0.38 -5.41 -2.53
CA LEU A 145 1.05 -4.35 -3.27
C LEU A 145 1.95 -4.86 -4.40
N GLN A 146 2.02 -6.18 -4.60
CA GLN A 146 2.83 -6.84 -5.63
C GLN A 146 4.33 -6.53 -5.51
N LEU A 147 4.84 -6.32 -4.29
CA LEU A 147 6.24 -6.01 -4.01
C LEU A 147 7.14 -7.25 -3.94
N SER A 148 6.62 -8.44 -4.23
CA SER A 148 7.44 -9.65 -4.34
C SER A 148 8.61 -9.45 -5.33
N PRO A 149 9.84 -9.90 -5.02
CA PRO A 149 10.99 -9.78 -5.91
C PRO A 149 10.81 -10.51 -7.24
N THR A 150 9.80 -11.39 -7.35
CA THR A 150 9.36 -12.01 -8.61
C THR A 150 8.81 -11.00 -9.62
N ASN A 151 8.38 -9.82 -9.16
CA ASN A 151 7.88 -8.72 -10.00
C ASN A 151 8.94 -7.65 -10.28
N GLY A 152 10.21 -7.91 -9.95
CA GLY A 152 11.30 -6.94 -10.02
C GLY A 152 11.74 -6.46 -8.64
N ASN A 153 12.72 -5.55 -8.58
CA ASN A 153 13.25 -5.06 -7.30
C ASN A 153 12.19 -4.18 -6.59
N PRO A 154 11.61 -4.60 -5.44
CA PRO A 154 10.61 -3.84 -4.71
C PRO A 154 11.06 -2.46 -4.32
N ILE A 155 12.33 -2.29 -3.97
CA ILE A 155 12.87 -1.01 -3.50
C ILE A 155 12.76 0.08 -4.58
N LYS A 156 12.70 -0.32 -5.87
CA LYS A 156 12.52 0.59 -7.01
C LYS A 156 11.04 0.86 -7.34
N SER A 157 10.10 0.22 -6.64
CA SER A 157 8.67 0.40 -6.86
C SER A 157 8.17 1.69 -6.21
N VAL A 158 7.29 2.41 -6.91
CA VAL A 158 6.56 3.57 -6.35
C VAL A 158 5.65 3.19 -5.17
N LEU A 159 5.32 1.90 -5.03
CA LEU A 159 4.50 1.38 -3.93
C LEU A 159 5.30 1.01 -2.69
N PHE A 160 6.64 0.90 -2.80
CA PHE A 160 7.47 0.53 -1.65
C PHE A 160 7.49 1.59 -0.55
N PRO A 161 7.65 2.90 -0.85
CA PRO A 161 7.52 3.94 0.18
C PRO A 161 6.16 3.93 0.87
N LYS A 162 5.07 3.62 0.15
CA LYS A 162 3.73 3.53 0.73
C LYS A 162 3.62 2.35 1.71
N TRP A 163 4.22 1.21 1.37
CA TRP A 163 4.32 0.07 2.29
C TRP A 163 5.14 0.41 3.54
N VAL A 164 6.27 1.11 3.38
CA VAL A 164 7.10 1.58 4.50
C VAL A 164 6.27 2.44 5.46
N ASN A 165 5.58 3.46 4.94
CA ASN A 165 4.72 4.34 5.75
C ASN A 165 3.61 3.56 6.48
N PHE A 166 3.03 2.56 5.82
CA PHE A 166 2.03 1.68 6.44
C PHE A 166 2.63 0.89 7.61
N VAL A 167 3.82 0.31 7.46
CA VAL A 167 4.48 -0.44 8.54
C VAL A 167 4.84 0.49 9.69
N GLU A 168 5.42 1.66 9.42
CA GLU A 168 5.69 2.67 10.45
C GLU A 168 4.43 3.07 11.21
N SER A 169 3.33 3.31 10.49
CA SER A 169 2.03 3.70 11.08
C SER A 169 1.43 2.58 11.92
N ARG A 170 1.49 1.33 11.45
CA ARG A 170 1.05 0.12 12.17
C ARG A 170 1.78 -0.03 13.51
N TYR A 171 3.07 0.28 13.54
CA TYR A 171 3.89 0.22 14.76
C TYR A 171 3.90 1.56 15.51
N HIS A 172 2.89 2.42 15.30
CA HIS A 172 2.70 3.69 16.00
C HIS A 172 3.93 4.62 15.95
N GLY A 173 4.70 4.57 14.86
CA GLY A 173 5.92 5.35 14.67
C GLY A 173 7.15 4.79 15.40
N ASP A 174 7.06 3.63 16.06
CA ASP A 174 8.21 2.92 16.63
C ASP A 174 9.12 2.43 15.49
N SER A 175 10.10 3.27 15.15
CA SER A 175 10.96 3.06 13.98
C SER A 175 11.83 1.81 14.13
N GLU A 176 12.26 1.46 15.33
CA GLU A 176 13.07 0.26 15.58
C GLU A 176 12.26 -1.00 15.27
N LYS A 177 11.07 -1.13 15.88
CA LYS A 177 10.16 -2.25 15.59
C LYS A 177 9.73 -2.30 14.14
N ALA A 178 9.40 -1.14 13.56
CA ALA A 178 9.00 -1.07 12.16
C ALA A 178 10.11 -1.60 11.24
N ASN A 179 11.36 -1.18 11.47
CA ASN A 179 12.50 -1.61 10.66
C ASN A 179 12.80 -3.11 10.83
N GLU A 180 12.73 -3.65 12.04
CA GLU A 180 12.87 -5.09 12.29
C GLU A 180 11.82 -5.90 11.52
N HIS A 181 10.57 -5.46 11.56
CA HIS A 181 9.48 -6.11 10.84
C HIS A 181 9.61 -5.97 9.33
N MET A 182 10.03 -4.81 8.82
CA MET A 182 10.32 -4.62 7.40
C MET A 182 11.42 -5.57 6.94
N LEU A 183 12.53 -5.65 7.69
CA LEU A 183 13.64 -6.55 7.39
C LEU A 183 13.16 -8.02 7.41
N SER A 184 12.39 -8.42 8.42
CA SER A 184 11.84 -9.78 8.52
C SER A 184 10.98 -10.17 7.32
N VAL A 185 10.11 -9.27 6.85
CA VAL A 185 9.31 -9.49 5.63
C VAL A 185 10.24 -9.62 4.43
N LEU A 186 11.14 -8.68 4.21
CA LEU A 186 12.05 -8.68 3.06
C LEU A 186 12.92 -9.95 3.02
N THR A 187 13.57 -10.33 4.13
CA THR A 187 14.38 -11.54 4.21
C THR A 187 13.56 -12.79 3.82
N LYS A 188 12.26 -12.85 4.18
CA LYS A 188 11.40 -13.97 3.80
C LYS A 188 11.13 -14.05 2.30
N HIS A 189 11.05 -12.91 1.60
CA HIS A 189 10.81 -12.89 0.15
C HIS A 189 12.11 -13.06 -0.66
N PHE A 190 13.28 -12.75 -0.09
CA PHE A 190 14.59 -12.82 -0.76
C PHE A 190 15.41 -14.11 -0.46
N LYS A 191 14.80 -15.15 0.10
CA LYS A 191 15.48 -16.39 0.58
C LYS A 191 16.30 -17.20 -0.45
N LYS A 192 16.26 -16.85 -1.75
CA LYS A 192 16.90 -17.66 -2.81
C LYS A 192 18.42 -17.49 -2.89
N ASP A 193 18.95 -16.36 -2.43
CA ASP A 193 20.39 -16.07 -2.42
C ASP A 193 20.70 -15.26 -1.15
N ASP A 194 21.72 -15.70 -0.44
CA ASP A 194 22.20 -15.14 0.82
C ASP A 194 22.45 -13.63 0.79
N TYR A 195 22.76 -13.08 -0.39
CA TYR A 195 23.03 -11.65 -0.58
C TYR A 195 21.97 -10.93 -1.42
N ALA A 196 20.92 -11.61 -1.88
CA ALA A 196 19.94 -11.03 -2.80
C ALA A 196 19.23 -9.80 -2.22
N LEU A 197 18.88 -9.84 -0.93
CA LEU A 197 18.27 -8.70 -0.26
C LEU A 197 19.25 -7.51 -0.21
N ALA A 198 20.49 -7.73 0.19
CA ALA A 198 21.48 -6.66 0.26
C ALA A 198 21.75 -6.05 -1.13
N LYS A 199 21.87 -6.86 -2.18
CA LYS A 199 21.98 -6.37 -3.57
C LYS A 199 20.78 -5.50 -3.93
N ALA A 200 19.56 -5.96 -3.64
CA ALA A 200 18.34 -5.21 -3.94
C ALA A 200 18.26 -3.87 -3.19
N LEU A 201 18.66 -3.83 -1.91
CA LEU A 201 18.73 -2.62 -1.09
C LEU A 201 19.77 -1.64 -1.65
N ILE A 202 20.95 -2.13 -2.06
CA ILE A 202 22.01 -1.30 -2.65
C ILE A 202 21.57 -0.70 -3.99
N GLU A 203 21.00 -1.53 -4.87
CA GLU A 203 20.57 -1.10 -6.19
C GLU A 203 19.38 -0.14 -6.17
N GLY A 204 18.40 -0.40 -5.30
CA GLY A 204 17.18 0.38 -5.22
C GLY A 204 17.32 1.62 -4.34
N GLY A 205 18.19 1.57 -3.35
CA GLY A 205 18.39 2.62 -2.37
C GLY A 205 19.34 3.73 -2.80
N ARG A 206 19.51 4.04 -4.10
CA ARG A 206 20.51 4.99 -4.64
C ARG A 206 20.70 6.26 -3.78
N LEU A 207 21.61 6.12 -2.81
CA LEU A 207 22.47 7.07 -2.09
C LEU A 207 21.86 8.41 -1.68
N SER A 208 20.88 8.39 -0.78
CA SER A 208 20.85 9.41 0.27
C SER A 208 21.28 8.74 1.57
N GLU A 209 22.16 9.38 2.35
CA GLU A 209 22.78 8.80 3.57
C GLU A 209 21.77 8.34 4.64
N LYS A 210 20.49 8.66 4.47
CA LYS A 210 19.39 8.32 5.38
C LYS A 210 18.09 7.97 4.64
N ASN A 211 18.13 7.02 3.70
CA ASN A 211 16.91 6.36 3.24
C ASN A 211 16.70 5.02 3.94
N ILE A 212 15.45 4.57 3.97
CA ILE A 212 15.06 3.30 4.59
C ILE A 212 15.86 2.10 4.07
N ALA A 213 16.26 2.11 2.79
CA ALA A 213 17.06 1.04 2.21
C ALA A 213 18.46 0.93 2.85
N THR A 214 19.08 2.06 3.18
CA THR A 214 20.37 2.09 3.88
C THR A 214 20.22 1.57 5.32
N ILE A 215 19.15 1.96 6.01
CA ILE A 215 18.86 1.49 7.37
C ILE A 215 18.67 -0.03 7.38
N LEU A 216 17.87 -0.56 6.45
CA LEU A 216 17.63 -2.00 6.33
C LEU A 216 18.89 -2.78 5.91
N LEU A 217 19.79 -2.16 5.14
CA LEU A 217 21.09 -2.75 4.80
C LEU A 217 22.00 -2.85 6.04
N ASP A 218 22.07 -1.79 6.84
CA ASP A 218 22.84 -1.78 8.09
C ASP A 218 22.34 -2.87 9.05
N LEU A 219 21.01 -2.98 9.24
CA LEU A 219 20.40 -4.04 10.06
C LEU A 219 20.64 -5.44 9.51
N GLN A 220 20.66 -5.61 8.18
CA GLN A 220 20.98 -6.89 7.55
C GLN A 220 22.44 -7.29 7.78
N ILE A 221 23.37 -6.33 7.75
CA ILE A 221 24.79 -6.57 8.04
C ILE A 221 24.98 -6.93 9.51
N GLU A 222 24.36 -6.16 10.43
CA GLU A 222 24.40 -6.44 11.87
C GLU A 222 23.89 -7.86 12.17
N LYS A 223 22.77 -8.25 11.55
CA LYS A 223 22.24 -9.60 11.67
C LYS A 223 23.24 -10.67 11.23
N TRP A 224 23.93 -10.48 10.10
CA TRP A 224 24.94 -11.43 9.64
C TRP A 224 26.12 -11.56 10.60
N VAL A 225 26.58 -10.46 11.17
CA VAL A 225 27.65 -10.46 12.17
C VAL A 225 27.20 -11.22 13.42
N ASN A 226 25.99 -10.95 13.91
CA ASN A 226 25.42 -11.64 15.07
C ASN A 226 25.17 -13.14 14.81
N ASP A 227 24.84 -13.52 13.57
CA ASP A 227 24.71 -14.91 13.14
C ASP A 227 26.07 -15.61 12.91
N GLY A 228 27.19 -14.91 13.12
CA GLY A 228 28.55 -15.45 13.05
C GLY A 228 29.10 -15.62 11.62
N ARG A 229 28.55 -14.89 10.64
CA ARG A 229 29.07 -14.90 9.26
C ARG A 229 30.45 -14.22 9.21
N ASP A 230 31.33 -14.72 8.34
CA ASP A 230 32.67 -14.19 8.16
C ASP A 230 32.65 -12.73 7.66
N GLU A 231 33.28 -11.84 8.44
CA GLU A 231 33.32 -10.40 8.15
C GLU A 231 34.07 -10.08 6.85
N ALA A 232 35.09 -10.88 6.49
CA ALA A 232 35.84 -10.66 5.26
C ALA A 232 35.02 -11.03 4.02
N GLU A 233 34.17 -12.05 4.10
CA GLU A 233 33.18 -12.37 3.06
C GLU A 233 32.12 -11.28 2.91
N ILE A 234 31.59 -10.74 4.02
CA ILE A 234 30.65 -9.61 3.99
C ILE A 234 31.32 -8.39 3.37
N PHE A 235 32.54 -8.04 3.80
CA PHE A 235 33.30 -6.91 3.29
C PHE A 235 33.57 -7.05 1.79
N LYS A 236 34.08 -8.20 1.36
CA LYS A 236 34.33 -8.50 -0.06
C LYS A 236 33.05 -8.39 -0.89
N PHE A 237 31.93 -8.89 -0.39
CA PHE A 237 30.64 -8.73 -1.06
C PHE A 237 30.28 -7.24 -1.24
N LEU A 238 30.35 -6.44 -0.17
CA LEU A 238 30.00 -5.01 -0.21
C LEU A 238 30.92 -4.22 -1.14
N GLU A 239 32.22 -4.52 -1.16
CA GLU A 239 33.18 -3.90 -2.09
C GLU A 239 32.84 -4.14 -3.56
N LEU A 240 32.28 -5.30 -3.89
CA LEU A 240 31.87 -5.64 -5.25
C LEU A 240 30.62 -4.88 -5.72
N GLN A 241 29.82 -4.32 -4.81
CA GLN A 241 28.54 -3.68 -5.14
C GLN A 241 28.62 -2.15 -5.39
N LYS A 242 29.80 -1.53 -5.30
CA LYS A 242 30.07 -0.06 -5.32
C LYS A 242 28.89 0.84 -5.74
N PRO A 243 28.42 1.68 -4.80
CA PRO A 243 28.81 3.10 -4.84
C PRO A 243 29.57 3.56 -3.59
N SER A 244 30.39 4.61 -3.73
CA SER A 244 31.42 5.07 -2.78
C SER A 244 31.01 5.27 -1.30
N ALA A 245 29.73 5.47 -0.98
CA ALA A 245 29.25 5.69 0.38
C ALA A 245 29.13 4.40 1.23
N ILE A 246 29.06 3.22 0.62
CA ILE A 246 28.97 1.94 1.35
C ILE A 246 30.34 1.55 1.94
N LEU A 247 31.42 1.98 1.29
CA LEU A 247 32.79 1.65 1.67
C LEU A 247 33.20 2.30 3.00
N SER A 248 32.71 3.49 3.33
CA SER A 248 33.06 4.18 4.58
C SER A 248 32.46 3.48 5.82
N LYS A 249 31.26 2.92 5.71
CA LYS A 249 30.63 2.15 6.80
C LYS A 249 31.24 0.76 6.97
N ALA A 250 31.54 0.06 5.87
CA ALA A 250 32.20 -1.24 5.93
C ALA A 250 33.60 -1.16 6.59
N GLN A 251 34.30 -0.05 6.41
CA GLN A 251 35.60 0.23 7.07
C GLN A 251 35.47 0.51 8.59
N SER A 252 34.27 0.79 9.09
CA SER A 252 34.01 1.03 10.51
C SER A 252 33.59 -0.23 11.29
N LEU A 253 33.45 -1.37 10.63
CA LEU A 253 33.22 -2.66 11.29
C LEU A 253 34.44 -2.96 12.18
N PRO A 254 34.22 -3.35 13.46
CA PRO A 254 35.32 -3.70 14.34
C PRO A 254 36.07 -4.88 13.72
N SER A 255 37.38 -4.73 13.54
CA SER A 255 38.22 -5.83 13.08
C SER A 255 38.23 -6.89 14.18
N GLY A 256 37.38 -7.91 14.03
CA GLY A 256 37.31 -9.03 14.95
C GLY A 256 38.68 -9.69 15.07
N SER A 257 39.27 -9.59 16.27
CA SER A 257 40.50 -10.26 16.65
C SER A 257 40.38 -11.76 16.35
N ARG A 258 41.16 -12.25 15.39
CA ARG A 258 41.38 -13.69 15.23
C ARG A 258 42.07 -14.21 16.50
N SER A 259 41.35 -14.98 17.30
CA SER A 259 41.92 -15.92 18.28
C SER A 259 41.81 -17.33 17.73
#